data_AF-K2E5Q3-F1
#
_entry.id   AF-K2E5Q3-F1
#
_cell.length_a   1.000
_cell.length_b   1.000
_cell.length_c   1.000
_cell.angle_alpha   90.00
_cell.angle_beta   90.00
_cell.angle_gamma   90.00
#
_symmetry.space_group_name_H-M   'P 1'
#
loop_
_entity.id
_entity.type
_entity.pdbx_description
1 polymer ?
#
loop_
_entity_poly.entity_id
_entity_poly.type
_entity_poly.pdbx_seq_one_letter_code
_entity_poly.pdbx_strand_id
1 'polypeptide(L)'
;MGFEDGMEQGKSSAKPVKLPDMTLQKAVDMGEYNPDYLATFPEWHTLSRHIQFQHIRNAVENRRHHLLSQWAEVNNILDFSKKPELAEALVNIEKQLRQVEDDREKLFVEYSK
;
A
#
# COMPACT_ATOMS: atom_id res chain seq x y z
N MET A 1 53.65 -8.14 2.81
CA MET A 1 54.26 -7.10 1.95
C MET A 1 54.30 -7.70 0.55
N GLY A 2 53.50 -7.32 -0.44
CA GLY A 2 52.40 -6.37 -0.62
C GLY A 2 51.66 -6.73 -1.93
N PHE A 3 50.45 -6.17 -2.11
CA PHE A 3 49.71 -5.77 -3.33
C PHE A 3 50.06 -6.45 -4.68
N GLU A 4 49.11 -6.95 -5.46
CA GLU A 4 48.12 -6.13 -6.19
C GLU A 4 46.75 -6.81 -6.38
N ASP A 5 45.74 -5.94 -6.29
CA ASP A 5 44.31 -6.14 -6.37
C ASP A 5 43.84 -5.93 -7.82
N GLY A 6 43.40 -6.99 -8.49
CA GLY A 6 42.84 -6.94 -9.83
C GLY A 6 41.32 -6.80 -9.78
N MET A 7 40.83 -5.57 -9.61
CA MET A 7 39.42 -5.23 -9.77
C MET A 7 38.98 -5.43 -11.23
N GLU A 8 38.25 -6.51 -11.52
CA GLU A 8 37.28 -6.51 -12.63
C GLU A 8 35.88 -6.26 -12.06
N GLN A 9 35.44 -5.00 -12.20
CA GLN A 9 34.09 -4.56 -11.94
C GLN A 9 33.12 -5.29 -12.88
N GLY A 10 32.49 -6.35 -12.39
CA GLY A 10 31.21 -6.82 -12.90
C GLY A 10 30.15 -5.75 -12.65
N LYS A 11 30.06 -4.75 -13.53
CA LYS A 11 28.89 -3.87 -13.62
C LYS A 11 27.72 -4.74 -14.05
N SER A 12 27.02 -5.33 -13.09
CA SER A 12 25.65 -5.79 -13.29
C SER A 12 24.79 -4.55 -13.50
N SER A 13 24.81 -4.02 -14.73
CA SER A 13 23.79 -3.11 -15.22
C SER A 13 22.49 -3.89 -15.27
N ALA A 14 21.87 -4.06 -14.11
CA ALA A 14 20.44 -4.33 -14.03
C ALA A 14 19.77 -3.16 -14.73
N LYS A 15 19.34 -3.37 -15.98
CA LYS A 15 18.46 -2.44 -16.66
C LYS A 15 17.32 -2.16 -15.67
N PRO A 16 16.97 -0.88 -15.41
CA PRO A 16 15.80 -0.61 -14.60
C PRO A 16 14.64 -1.32 -15.30
N VAL A 17 14.13 -2.36 -14.67
CA VAL A 17 12.86 -2.95 -15.06
C VAL A 17 11.92 -1.76 -14.99
N LYS A 18 11.47 -1.28 -16.15
CA LYS A 18 10.43 -0.26 -16.20
C LYS A 18 9.26 -0.88 -15.45
N LEU A 19 9.10 -0.48 -14.18
CA LEU A 19 7.87 -0.74 -13.46
C LEU A 19 6.76 -0.25 -14.38
N PRO A 20 5.66 -1.01 -14.57
CA PRO A 20 4.52 -0.47 -15.28
C PRO A 20 4.27 0.92 -14.69
N ASP A 21 4.15 1.96 -15.54
CA ASP A 21 4.02 3.36 -15.12
C ASP A 21 2.83 3.46 -14.17
N MET A 22 3.10 3.23 -12.89
CA MET A 22 2.12 3.24 -11.83
C MET A 22 1.96 4.71 -11.54
N THR A 23 0.87 5.28 -12.00
CA THR A 23 0.58 6.69 -11.74
C THR A 23 0.17 6.87 -10.29
N LEU A 24 0.34 8.09 -9.76
CA LEU A 24 -0.12 8.44 -8.43
C LEU A 24 -1.61 8.08 -8.25
N GLN A 25 -2.44 8.42 -9.24
CA GLN A 25 -3.85 8.09 -9.22
C GLN A 25 -4.09 6.58 -9.14
N LYS A 26 -3.34 5.78 -9.90
CA LYS A 26 -3.50 4.33 -9.86
C LYS A 26 -3.12 3.73 -8.50
N ALA A 27 -2.10 4.29 -7.83
CA ALA A 27 -1.74 3.89 -6.48
C ALA A 27 -2.88 4.17 -5.49
N VAL A 28 -3.45 5.38 -5.55
CA VAL A 28 -4.60 5.79 -4.74
C VAL A 28 -5.82 4.89 -5.01
N ASP A 29 -6.10 4.56 -6.26
CA ASP A 29 -7.21 3.68 -6.64
C ASP A 29 -7.04 2.26 -6.08
N MET A 30 -5.80 1.76 -5.98
CA MET A 30 -5.49 0.47 -5.36
C MET A 30 -5.52 0.51 -3.83
N GLY A 31 -5.68 1.69 -3.24
CA GLY A 31 -5.78 1.91 -1.81
C GLY A 31 -4.41 2.09 -1.12
N GLU A 32 -3.42 2.59 -1.84
CA GLU A 32 -2.14 2.99 -1.26
C GLU A 32 -2.25 4.38 -0.62
N TYR A 33 -2.15 4.42 0.71
CA TYR A 33 -2.38 5.63 1.51
C TYR A 33 -1.15 6.05 2.32
N ASN A 34 -0.02 5.35 2.23
CA ASN A 34 1.20 5.70 2.94
C ASN A 34 1.85 6.96 2.31
N PRO A 35 1.95 8.09 3.03
CA PRO A 35 2.55 9.32 2.51
C PRO A 35 4.00 9.12 2.03
N ASP A 36 4.78 8.27 2.68
CA ASP A 36 6.18 8.01 2.33
C ASP A 36 6.29 7.31 0.97
N TYR A 37 5.35 6.40 0.69
CA TYR A 37 5.28 5.75 -0.62
C TYR A 37 4.75 6.69 -1.69
N LEU A 38 3.70 7.47 -1.38
CA LEU A 38 3.15 8.44 -2.32
C LEU A 38 4.16 9.54 -2.68
N ALA A 39 5.09 9.86 -1.77
CA ALA A 39 6.20 10.77 -2.03
C ALA A 39 7.25 10.24 -3.04
N THR A 40 7.17 8.98 -3.46
CA THR A 40 8.01 8.47 -4.56
C THR A 40 7.55 8.99 -5.93
N PHE A 41 6.29 9.45 -6.05
CA PHE A 41 5.76 10.00 -7.29
C PHE A 41 6.13 11.48 -7.43
N PRO A 42 6.74 11.91 -8.55
CA PRO A 42 7.08 13.32 -8.78
C PRO A 42 5.88 14.26 -8.67
N GLU A 43 4.71 13.78 -9.10
CA GLU A 43 3.43 14.51 -9.00
C GLU A 43 3.10 14.89 -7.56
N TRP A 44 3.42 14.03 -6.59
CA TRP A 44 3.08 14.24 -5.17
C TRP A 44 3.64 15.55 -4.62
N HIS A 45 4.89 15.87 -4.96
CA HIS A 45 5.56 17.08 -4.49
C HIS A 45 5.01 18.38 -5.09
N THR A 46 4.26 18.29 -6.19
CA THR A 46 3.63 19.45 -6.83
C THR A 46 2.24 19.76 -6.26
N LEU A 47 1.65 18.82 -5.53
CA LEU A 47 0.33 18.96 -4.95
C LEU A 47 0.37 19.79 -3.67
N SER A 48 -0.68 20.59 -3.43
CA SER A 48 -0.85 21.25 -2.14
C SER A 48 -1.14 20.21 -1.05
N ARG A 49 -0.79 20.52 0.20
CA ARG A 49 -1.05 19.64 1.36
C ARG A 49 -2.52 19.21 1.47
N HIS A 50 -3.46 20.10 1.12
CA HIS A 50 -4.88 19.76 1.09
C HIS A 50 -5.19 18.69 0.04
N ILE A 51 -4.63 18.81 -1.17
CA ILE A 51 -4.86 17.84 -2.24
C ILE A 51 -4.18 16.50 -1.94
N GLN A 52 -2.95 16.53 -1.39
CA GLN A 52 -2.28 15.34 -0.86
C GLN A 52 -3.17 14.61 0.16
N PHE A 53 -3.78 15.35 1.09
CA PHE A 53 -4.71 14.78 2.05
C PHE A 53 -5.95 14.16 1.41
N GLN A 54 -6.53 14.80 0.38
CA GLN A 54 -7.66 14.21 -0.35
C GLN A 54 -7.27 12.89 -1.02
N HIS A 55 -6.08 12.80 -1.62
CA HIS A 55 -5.57 11.54 -2.18
C HIS A 55 -5.41 10.45 -1.12
N ILE A 56 -4.81 10.78 0.03
CA ILE A 56 -4.67 9.84 1.16
C ILE A 56 -6.05 9.38 1.64
N ARG A 57 -6.97 10.32 1.87
CA ARG A 57 -8.33 10.00 2.31
C ARG A 57 -9.04 9.07 1.33
N ASN A 58 -8.95 9.36 0.03
CA ASN A 58 -9.55 8.52 -1.01
C ASN A 58 -8.91 7.13 -1.03
N ALA A 59 -7.59 7.03 -0.90
CA ALA A 59 -6.89 5.76 -0.85
C ALA A 59 -7.29 4.92 0.38
N VAL A 60 -7.43 5.53 1.55
CA VAL A 60 -7.91 4.86 2.77
C VAL A 60 -9.31 4.29 2.54
N GLU A 61 -10.24 5.07 1.99
CA GLU A 61 -11.60 4.61 1.70
C GLU A 61 -11.62 3.50 0.64
N ASN A 62 -10.79 3.60 -0.39
CA ASN A 62 -10.63 2.53 -1.40
C ASN A 62 -10.14 1.24 -0.76
N ARG A 63 -9.09 1.31 0.09
CA ARG A 63 -8.57 0.14 0.81
C ARG A 63 -9.64 -0.48 1.70
N ARG A 64 -10.37 0.36 2.43
CA ARG A 64 -11.47 -0.06 3.30
C ARG A 64 -12.57 -0.78 2.52
N HIS A 65 -13.00 -0.23 1.39
CA HIS A 65 -13.99 -0.87 0.53
C HIS A 65 -13.51 -2.22 -0.02
N HIS A 66 -12.25 -2.31 -0.47
CA HIS A 66 -11.68 -3.59 -0.91
C HIS A 66 -11.71 -4.64 0.20
N LEU A 67 -11.31 -4.29 1.42
CA LEU A 67 -11.33 -5.19 2.56
C LEU A 67 -12.75 -5.60 2.96
N LEU A 68 -13.73 -4.69 2.91
CA LEU A 68 -15.13 -5.00 3.19
C LEU A 68 -15.73 -5.95 2.14
N SER A 69 -15.41 -5.74 0.86
CA SER A 69 -15.83 -6.67 -0.20
C SER A 69 -15.24 -8.06 0.02
N GLN A 70 -13.94 -8.15 0.31
CA GLN A 70 -13.28 -9.42 0.64
C GLN A 70 -13.88 -10.08 1.88
N TRP A 71 -14.14 -9.30 2.93
CA TRP A 71 -14.81 -9.78 4.13
C TRP A 71 -16.19 -10.35 3.80
N ALA A 72 -17.00 -9.64 3.00
CA ALA A 72 -18.33 -10.10 2.62
C ALA A 72 -18.29 -11.37 1.77
N GLU A 73 -17.32 -11.49 0.86
CA GLU A 73 -17.12 -12.70 0.06
C GLU A 73 -16.77 -13.92 0.95
N VAL A 74 -15.87 -13.75 1.91
CA VAL A 74 -15.43 -14.83 2.80
C VAL A 74 -16.49 -15.17 3.84
N ASN A 75 -17.11 -14.16 4.46
CA ASN A 75 -18.08 -14.34 5.55
C ASN A 75 -19.40 -14.99 5.08
N ASN A 76 -19.75 -14.88 3.80
CA ASN A 76 -20.93 -15.54 3.23
C ASN A 76 -20.73 -17.04 2.94
N ILE A 77 -19.56 -17.60 3.21
CA ILE A 77 -19.29 -19.03 3.02
C ILE A 77 -19.86 -19.81 4.21
N LEU A 78 -20.83 -20.68 3.92
CA LEU A 78 -21.68 -21.36 4.92
C LEU A 78 -20.95 -22.35 5.83
N ASP A 79 -19.76 -22.83 5.46
CA ASP A 79 -19.09 -23.92 6.17
C ASP A 79 -17.56 -23.80 6.15
N PHE A 80 -17.01 -23.13 7.16
CA PHE A 80 -15.57 -23.03 7.38
C PHE A 80 -14.92 -24.35 7.82
N SER A 81 -15.69 -25.35 8.27
CA SER A 81 -15.10 -26.64 8.68
C SER A 81 -14.45 -27.38 7.51
N LYS A 82 -14.91 -27.10 6.29
CA LYS A 82 -14.37 -27.64 5.04
C LYS A 82 -13.27 -26.78 4.42
N LYS A 83 -13.08 -25.55 4.91
CA LYS A 83 -12.16 -24.55 4.39
C LYS A 83 -11.56 -23.71 5.53
N PRO A 84 -10.76 -24.31 6.41
CA PRO A 84 -10.21 -23.63 7.58
C PRO A 84 -9.31 -22.44 7.23
N GLU A 85 -8.66 -22.45 6.06
CA GLU A 85 -7.86 -21.36 5.53
C GLU A 85 -8.65 -20.05 5.38
N LEU A 86 -9.96 -20.16 5.14
CA LEU A 86 -10.84 -19.00 5.02
C LEU A 86 -11.16 -18.38 6.38
N ALA A 87 -11.16 -19.15 7.46
CA ALA A 87 -11.32 -18.61 8.81
C ALA A 87 -10.10 -17.77 9.20
N GLU A 88 -8.90 -18.23 8.87
CA GLU A 88 -7.67 -17.45 9.07
C GLU A 88 -7.67 -16.18 8.21
N ALA A 89 -8.08 -16.29 6.94
CA ALA A 89 -8.22 -15.14 6.06
C ALA A 89 -9.21 -14.10 6.62
N LEU A 90 -10.35 -14.53 7.16
CA LEU A 90 -11.36 -13.64 7.76
C LEU A 90 -10.77 -12.85 8.94
N VAL A 91 -10.08 -13.52 9.86
CA VAL A 91 -9.41 -12.88 11.02
C VAL A 91 -8.36 -11.86 10.54
N ASN A 92 -7.60 -12.20 9.51
CA ASN A 92 -6.61 -11.29 8.93
C ASN A 92 -7.26 -10.06 8.27
N ILE A 93 -8.38 -10.24 7.56
CA ILE A 93 -9.13 -9.13 6.97
C ILE A 93 -9.67 -8.20 8.07
N GLU A 94 -10.24 -8.76 9.15
CA GLU A 94 -10.72 -7.96 10.29
C GLU A 94 -9.60 -7.19 10.99
N LYS A 95 -8.43 -7.80 11.13
CA LYS A 95 -7.24 -7.11 11.66
C LYS A 95 -6.83 -5.93 10.77
N GLN A 96 -6.80 -6.13 9.44
CA GLN A 96 -6.48 -5.07 8.49
C GLN A 96 -7.54 -3.96 8.48
N LEU A 97 -8.83 -4.30 8.59
CA LEU A 97 -9.89 -3.30 8.70
C LEU A 97 -9.71 -2.40 9.92
N ARG A 98 -9.39 -2.97 11.09
CA ARG A 98 -9.08 -2.18 12.29
C ARG A 98 -7.88 -1.28 12.07
N GLN A 99 -6.80 -1.81 11.49
CA GLN A 99 -5.60 -1.02 11.19
C GLN A 99 -5.92 0.16 10.26
N VAL A 100 -6.73 -0.04 9.23
CA VAL A 100 -7.13 1.03 8.30
C VAL A 100 -7.95 2.11 9.00
N GLU A 101 -8.81 1.77 9.96
CA GLU A 101 -9.54 2.77 10.76
C GLU A 101 -8.61 3.56 11.69
N ASP A 102 -7.68 2.89 12.38
CA ASP A 102 -6.69 3.53 13.25
C ASP A 102 -5.79 4.49 12.44
N ASP A 103 -5.32 4.03 11.28
CA ASP A 103 -4.52 4.83 10.35
C ASP A 103 -5.32 6.02 9.80
N ARG A 104 -6.61 5.83 9.49
CA ARG A 104 -7.49 6.93 9.04
C ARG A 104 -7.55 8.03 10.08
N GLU A 105 -7.79 7.68 11.34
CA GLU A 105 -7.87 8.67 12.43
C GLU A 105 -6.54 9.40 12.59
N LYS A 106 -5.43 8.67 12.64
CA LYS A 106 -4.09 9.24 12.76
C LYS A 106 -3.78 10.23 11.63
N LEU A 107 -4.02 9.83 10.38
CA LEU A 107 -3.76 10.67 9.20
C LEU A 107 -4.68 11.90 9.17
N PHE A 108 -5.94 11.77 9.60
CA PHE A 108 -6.84 12.91 9.75
C PHE A 108 -6.31 13.95 10.74
N VAL A 109 -5.82 13.50 11.90
CA VAL A 109 -5.23 14.39 12.91
C VAL A 109 -3.95 15.06 12.39
N GLU A 110 -3.13 14.34 11.64
CA GLU A 110 -1.87 14.86 11.11
C GLU A 110 -2.07 15.93 10.03
N TYR A 111 -3.06 15.75 9.14
CA TYR A 111 -3.33 16.67 8.03
C TYR A 111 -4.34 17.78 8.35
N SER A 112 -5.02 17.73 9.51
CA SER A 112 -5.92 18.80 9.98
C SER A 112 -5.23 19.89 10.81
N LYS A 113 -3.94 19.71 11.14
CA LYS A 113 -3.08 20.74 11.77
C LYS A 113 -2.49 21.69 10.75
#